data_AF-A0A914URQ0-F1
#
_entry.id   AF-A0A914URQ0-F1
#
_cell.length_a   1.000
_cell.length_b   1.000
_cell.length_c   1.000
_cell.angle_alpha   90.00
_cell.angle_beta   90.00
_cell.angle_gamma   90.00
#
_symmetry.space_group_name_H-M   'P 1'
#
loop_
_entity.id
_entity.type
_entity.pdbx_description
1 polymer ?
#
loop_
_entity_poly.entity_id
_entity_poly.type
_entity_poly.pdbx_seq_one_letter_code
_entity_poly.pdbx_strand_id
1 'polypeptide(L)'
;MYCWAQNTYWVPIDHEIPEDIAERETRQISYYQWVPFFLLIEAFLYYIPCLMWRLMSDKSGIRLNDIVQSATEKENIEPDFRTKTIESLSRHIEAALKYQHAATSRTNYTLHRVFKCFNMRYYESYVTGLYLATKVMYVMNILANLVLVNKFLETDDYSIYGFGVLKDLLVGRSWMDSGNFPRVTLCDFEVRVLGNNQRHSVQCVLVINIFNEKIFILVWLWFSFLFVAA
;
A
#
# COMPACT_ATOMS: atom_id res chain seq x y z
N MET A 1 -7.87 -20.45 -24.15
CA MET A 1 -7.48 -19.03 -24.07
C MET A 1 -8.68 -18.10 -23.89
N TYR A 2 -9.80 -18.34 -24.60
CA TYR A 2 -11.04 -17.56 -24.44
C TYR A 2 -11.46 -17.37 -22.96
N CYS A 3 -11.58 -18.48 -22.21
CA CYS A 3 -11.95 -18.47 -20.80
C CYS A 3 -10.96 -17.79 -19.84
N TRP A 4 -9.74 -17.50 -20.29
CA TRP A 4 -8.80 -16.71 -19.50
C TRP A 4 -9.06 -15.21 -19.64
N ALA A 5 -9.44 -14.78 -20.84
CA ALA A 5 -9.77 -13.39 -21.13
C ALA A 5 -11.19 -13.02 -20.69
N GLN A 6 -12.13 -13.96 -20.80
CA GLN A 6 -13.52 -13.80 -20.37
C GLN A 6 -13.63 -13.97 -18.85
N ASN A 7 -14.58 -13.27 -18.22
CA ASN A 7 -14.93 -13.48 -16.81
C ASN A 7 -15.43 -14.92 -16.60
N THR A 8 -15.05 -15.53 -15.48
CA THR A 8 -15.53 -16.84 -15.06
C THR A 8 -16.36 -16.69 -13.79
N TYR A 9 -17.19 -17.66 -13.46
CA TYR A 9 -17.99 -17.62 -12.22
C TYR A 9 -17.79 -18.90 -11.43
N TRP A 10 -18.07 -18.87 -10.14
CA TRP A 10 -17.95 -20.03 -9.27
C TRP A 10 -19.33 -20.52 -8.81
N VAL A 11 -19.49 -21.84 -8.80
CA VAL A 11 -20.65 -22.55 -8.25
C VAL A 11 -20.11 -23.77 -7.49
N PRO A 12 -20.64 -24.08 -6.29
CA PRO A 12 -20.32 -25.33 -5.59
C PRO A 12 -20.60 -26.55 -6.48
N ILE A 13 -19.78 -27.59 -6.37
CA ILE A 13 -19.90 -28.79 -7.23
C ILE A 13 -21.23 -29.53 -7.01
N ASP A 14 -21.78 -29.47 -5.80
CA ASP A 14 -23.04 -30.14 -5.44
C ASP A 14 -24.30 -29.40 -5.93
N HIS A 15 -24.16 -28.18 -6.46
CA HIS A 15 -25.27 -27.37 -6.95
C HIS A 15 -25.33 -27.39 -8.48
N GLU A 16 -26.54 -27.39 -9.02
CA GLU A 16 -26.77 -27.27 -10.45
C GLU A 16 -26.35 -25.89 -10.97
N ILE A 17 -25.91 -25.85 -12.24
CA ILE A 17 -25.54 -24.59 -12.90
C ILE A 17 -26.83 -23.78 -13.10
N PRO A 18 -26.93 -22.55 -12.58
CA PRO A 18 -28.15 -21.75 -12.73
C PRO A 18 -28.46 -21.48 -14.20
N GLU A 19 -29.73 -21.63 -14.58
CA GLU A 19 -30.20 -21.34 -15.94
C GLU A 19 -30.28 -19.84 -16.22
N ASP A 20 -30.58 -19.04 -15.18
CA ASP A 20 -30.68 -17.59 -15.30
C ASP A 20 -29.31 -16.94 -15.55
N ILE A 21 -29.26 -16.08 -16.56
CA ILE A 21 -28.03 -15.39 -16.98
C ILE A 21 -27.65 -14.32 -15.94
N ALA A 22 -28.64 -13.64 -15.35
CA ALA A 22 -28.39 -12.59 -14.38
C ALA A 22 -27.70 -13.15 -13.12
N GLU A 23 -28.14 -14.30 -12.63
CA GLU A 23 -27.52 -14.99 -11.49
C GLU A 23 -26.05 -15.34 -11.79
N ARG A 24 -25.76 -15.80 -13.01
CA ARG A 24 -24.37 -16.13 -13.43
C ARG A 24 -23.49 -14.90 -13.49
N GLU A 25 -24.02 -13.77 -13.96
CA GLU A 25 -23.30 -12.49 -14.03
C GLU A 25 -22.95 -11.96 -12.64
N THR A 26 -23.87 -12.07 -11.66
CA THR A 26 -23.60 -11.64 -10.29
C THR A 26 -22.51 -12.45 -9.58
N ARG A 27 -22.31 -13.72 -9.98
CA ARG A 27 -21.28 -14.62 -9.43
C ARG A 27 -19.95 -14.57 -10.18
N GLN A 28 -19.78 -13.63 -11.12
CA GLN A 28 -18.56 -13.52 -11.90
C GLN A 28 -17.38 -13.05 -11.04
N ILE A 29 -16.24 -13.66 -11.31
CA ILE A 29 -14.97 -13.42 -10.66
C ILE A 29 -14.01 -12.96 -11.75
N SER A 30 -13.50 -11.74 -11.59
CA SER A 30 -12.54 -11.12 -12.51
C SER A 30 -11.33 -10.49 -11.81
N TYR A 31 -11.33 -10.44 -10.47
CA TYR A 31 -10.26 -9.78 -9.69
C TYR A 31 -8.87 -10.34 -10.01
N TYR A 32 -8.74 -11.64 -10.30
CA TYR A 32 -7.46 -12.30 -10.57
C TYR A 32 -6.72 -11.71 -11.78
N GLN A 33 -7.44 -11.13 -12.74
CA GLN A 33 -6.85 -10.45 -13.88
C GLN A 33 -6.17 -9.13 -13.48
N TRP A 34 -6.66 -8.50 -12.40
CA TRP A 34 -6.22 -7.19 -11.92
C TRP A 34 -5.20 -7.25 -10.79
N VAL A 35 -5.00 -8.43 -10.17
CA VAL A 35 -4.07 -8.62 -9.05
C VAL A 35 -2.66 -8.05 -9.31
N PRO A 36 -2.00 -8.27 -10.47
CA PRO A 36 -0.66 -7.73 -10.70
C PRO A 36 -0.61 -6.20 -10.68
N PHE A 37 -1.64 -5.55 -11.25
CA PHE A 37 -1.75 -4.09 -11.26
C PHE A 37 -2.05 -3.54 -9.87
N PHE A 38 -2.90 -4.24 -9.12
CA PHE A 38 -3.21 -3.92 -7.73
C PHE A 38 -1.94 -3.94 -6.87
N LEU A 39 -1.15 -5.01 -6.92
CA LEU A 39 0.11 -5.13 -6.17
C LEU A 39 1.12 -4.04 -6.56
N LEU A 40 1.16 -3.63 -7.83
CA LEU A 40 2.01 -2.53 -8.28
C LEU A 40 1.57 -1.18 -7.70
N ILE A 41 0.26 -0.94 -7.63
CA ILE A 41 -0.30 0.26 -7.02
C ILE A 41 0.02 0.27 -5.51
N GLU A 42 -0.13 -0.85 -4.81
CA GLU A 42 0.22 -0.95 -3.40
C GLU A 42 1.71 -0.64 -3.16
N ALA A 43 2.60 -1.22 -3.98
CA ALA A 43 4.03 -0.94 -3.90
C ALA A 43 4.34 0.54 -4.16
N PHE A 44 3.65 1.15 -5.12
CA PHE A 44 3.79 2.58 -5.40
C PHE A 44 3.30 3.44 -4.22
N LEU A 45 2.12 3.14 -3.67
CA LEU A 45 1.58 3.83 -2.50
C LEU A 45 2.57 3.77 -1.34
N TYR A 46 3.15 2.60 -1.07
CA TYR A 46 4.14 2.41 -0.01
C TYR A 46 5.42 3.26 -0.21
N TYR A 47 5.77 3.59 -1.45
CA TYR A 47 6.91 4.44 -1.79
C TYR A 47 6.64 5.95 -1.63
N ILE A 48 5.37 6.39 -1.63
CA ILE A 48 5.01 7.82 -1.59
C ILE A 48 5.61 8.56 -0.38
N PRO A 49 5.55 8.05 0.87
CA PRO A 49 6.09 8.78 2.02
C PRO A 49 7.61 8.98 1.93
N CYS A 50 8.35 7.98 1.43
CA CYS A 50 9.79 8.09 1.13
C CYS A 50 10.06 9.18 0.10
N LEU A 51 9.29 9.18 -0.99
CA LEU A 51 9.43 10.14 -2.08
C LEU A 51 9.14 11.56 -1.58
N MET A 52 8.08 11.73 -0.79
CA MET A 52 7.72 13.02 -0.19
C MET A 52 8.82 13.53 0.73
N TRP A 53 9.37 12.66 1.60
CA TRP A 53 10.51 13.03 2.45
C TRP A 53 11.69 13.51 1.62
N ARG A 54 12.12 12.73 0.61
CA ARG A 54 13.28 13.08 -0.23
C ARG A 54 13.09 14.39 -1.00
N LEU A 55 11.89 14.64 -1.55
CA LEU A 55 11.62 15.86 -2.33
C LEU A 55 11.45 17.12 -1.45
N MET A 56 11.04 16.96 -0.20
CA MET A 56 10.79 18.07 0.71
C MET A 56 11.95 18.34 1.68
N SER A 57 12.74 17.32 2.04
CA SER A 57 13.90 17.48 2.93
C SER A 57 14.93 18.45 2.35
N ASP A 58 15.16 18.39 1.04
CA ASP A 58 16.15 19.21 0.35
C ASP A 58 15.73 20.69 0.29
N LYS A 59 14.42 20.96 0.34
CA LYS A 59 13.88 22.33 0.37
C LYS A 59 14.05 23.01 1.74
N SER A 60 14.40 22.26 2.78
CA SER A 60 14.63 22.82 4.13
C SER A 60 15.88 23.71 4.21
N GLY A 61 16.76 23.66 3.21
CA GLY A 61 18.07 24.33 3.20
C GLY A 61 19.12 23.67 4.07
N ILE A 62 18.76 22.62 4.82
CA ILE A 62 19.65 21.81 5.64
C ILE A 62 19.78 20.44 4.96
N ARG A 63 20.94 20.18 4.35
CA ARG A 63 21.24 18.86 3.79
C ARG A 63 21.58 17.89 4.93
N LEU A 64 20.56 17.32 5.56
CA LEU A 64 20.73 16.39 6.69
C LEU A 64 21.62 15.19 6.35
N ASN A 65 21.50 14.64 5.13
CA ASN A 65 22.31 13.51 4.70
C ASN A 65 23.81 13.84 4.73
N ASP A 66 24.20 15.03 4.28
CA ASP A 66 25.60 15.45 4.25
C ASP A 66 26.13 15.70 5.66
N ILE A 67 25.30 16.29 6.54
CA ILE A 67 25.67 16.48 7.95
C ILE A 67 25.90 15.14 8.64
N VAL A 68 24.99 14.18 8.45
CA VAL A 68 25.11 12.83 9.03
C VAL A 68 26.31 12.10 8.45
N GLN A 69 26.56 12.23 7.15
CA GLN A 69 27.71 11.63 6.49
C GLN A 69 29.03 12.19 7.03
N SER A 70 29.19 13.52 7.06
CA SER A 70 30.39 14.16 7.60
C SER A 70 30.58 13.90 9.10
N ALA A 71 29.49 13.71 9.87
CA ALA A 71 29.59 13.31 11.27
C ALA A 71 30.02 11.83 11.45
N THR A 72 29.67 10.96 10.50
CA THR A 72 29.93 9.50 10.55
C THR A 72 31.22 9.10 9.80
N GLU A 73 31.96 10.07 9.25
CA GLU A 73 33.23 9.82 8.57
C GLU A 73 34.28 9.20 9.51
N LYS A 74 35.02 8.21 9.00
CA LYS A 74 36.06 7.47 9.75
C LYS A 74 37.23 8.37 10.17
N GLU A 75 37.42 9.49 9.49
CA GLU A 75 38.48 10.47 9.80
C GLU A 75 38.24 11.19 11.14
N ASN A 76 36.99 11.20 11.63
CA ASN A 76 36.64 11.76 12.95
C ASN A 76 37.15 10.94 14.14
N ILE A 77 37.83 9.81 13.91
CA ILE A 77 38.52 9.06 14.96
C ILE A 77 39.69 9.89 15.51
N GLU A 78 40.35 10.68 14.66
CA GLU A 78 41.44 11.57 15.08
C GLU A 78 40.88 12.86 15.71
N PRO A 79 41.35 13.24 16.93
CA PRO A 79 40.77 14.37 17.66
C PRO A 79 40.91 15.73 16.95
N ASP A 80 41.99 15.93 16.20
CA ASP A 80 42.24 17.19 15.47
C ASP A 80 41.34 17.34 14.24
N PHE A 81 41.03 16.25 13.54
CA PHE A 81 40.05 16.27 12.44
C PHE A 81 38.64 16.46 12.99
N ARG A 82 38.29 15.75 14.07
CA ARG A 82 36.98 15.86 14.71
C ARG A 82 36.65 17.30 15.13
N THR A 83 37.58 18.01 15.73
CA THR A 83 37.35 19.42 16.15
C THR A 83 37.10 20.33 14.95
N LYS A 84 37.84 20.17 13.85
CA LYS A 84 37.61 20.89 12.59
C LYS A 84 36.25 20.55 11.97
N THR A 85 35.86 19.27 11.97
CA THR A 85 34.55 18.82 11.47
C THR A 85 33.41 19.43 12.29
N ILE A 86 33.53 19.42 13.62
CA ILE A 86 32.54 20.04 14.52
C ILE A 86 32.42 21.54 14.24
N GLU A 87 33.53 22.24 14.04
CA GLU A 87 33.53 23.68 13.76
C GLU A 87 32.92 24.01 12.39
N SER A 88 33.20 23.19 11.37
CA SER A 88 32.59 23.33 10.05
C SER A 88 31.07 23.08 10.08
N LEU A 89 30.66 22.02 10.77
CA LEU A 89 29.25 21.67 10.95
C LEU A 89 28.49 22.72 11.77
N SER A 90 29.08 23.26 12.84
CA SER A 90 28.45 24.30 13.66
C SER A 90 28.23 25.57 12.85
N ARG A 91 29.20 25.99 12.03
CA ARG A 91 29.07 27.13 11.11
C ARG A 91 27.96 26.92 10.09
N HIS A 92 27.86 25.72 9.50
CA HIS A 92 26.78 25.38 8.55
C HIS A 92 25.40 25.41 9.20
N ILE A 93 25.25 24.82 10.39
CA ILE A 93 23.97 24.81 11.12
C ILE A 93 23.58 26.23 11.54
N GLU A 94 24.53 27.03 12.04
CA GLU A 94 24.28 28.41 12.43
C GLU A 94 23.86 29.29 11.24
N ALA A 95 24.52 29.14 10.09
CA ALA A 95 24.17 29.84 8.87
C ALA A 95 22.77 29.45 8.38
N ALA A 96 22.44 28.15 8.42
CA ALA A 96 21.11 27.67 8.06
C ALA A 96 20.04 28.24 9.00
N LEU A 97 20.22 28.14 10.33
CA LEU A 97 19.28 28.67 11.32
C LEU A 97 19.08 30.20 11.16
N LYS A 98 20.15 30.96 10.91
CA LYS A 98 20.05 32.40 10.63
C LYS A 98 19.23 32.70 9.37
N TYR A 99 19.42 31.93 8.29
CA TYR A 99 18.62 32.04 7.08
C TYR A 99 17.13 31.75 7.35
N GLN A 100 16.85 30.69 8.13
CA GLN A 100 15.49 30.34 8.55
C GLN A 100 14.81 31.46 9.37
N HIS A 101 15.55 32.05 10.32
CA HIS A 101 15.05 33.13 11.16
C HIS A 101 14.76 34.41 10.36
N ALA A 102 15.63 34.76 9.39
CA ALA A 102 15.44 35.90 8.50
C ALA A 102 14.25 35.72 7.54
N ALA A 103 14.06 34.52 6.98
CA ALA A 103 12.91 34.20 6.13
C ALA A 103 11.58 34.25 6.92
N THR A 104 11.60 33.82 8.19
CA THR A 104 10.44 33.89 9.10
C THR A 104 9.99 35.33 9.37
N SER A 105 10.94 36.23 9.64
CA SER A 105 10.66 37.66 9.91
C SER A 105 10.00 38.37 8.72
N ARG A 106 10.25 37.90 7.50
CA ARG A 106 9.81 38.55 6.26
C ARG A 106 8.41 38.14 5.78
N THR A 107 7.82 37.07 6.33
CA THR A 107 6.60 36.46 5.80
C THR A 107 5.39 36.75 6.71
N ASN A 108 4.66 37.84 6.44
CA ASN A 108 3.44 38.24 7.15
C ASN A 108 2.17 37.78 6.40
N TYR A 109 1.76 36.50 6.45
CA TYR A 109 0.46 36.09 5.86
C TYR A 109 -0.28 34.95 6.60
N THR A 110 -1.43 35.32 7.18
CA THR A 110 -2.75 34.64 7.37
C THR A 110 -2.89 33.18 7.84
N LEU A 111 -1.90 32.29 7.75
CA LEU A 111 -2.02 30.89 8.22
C LEU A 111 -1.81 30.74 9.74
N HIS A 112 -1.85 31.85 10.48
CA HIS A 112 -1.55 31.89 11.90
C HIS A 112 -2.71 31.43 12.79
N ARG A 113 -3.95 31.28 12.27
CA ARG A 113 -5.14 31.05 13.10
C ARG A 113 -5.35 29.60 13.52
N VAL A 114 -5.08 28.64 12.63
CA VAL A 114 -5.22 27.19 12.92
C VAL A 114 -4.01 26.68 13.73
N PHE A 115 -2.80 27.14 13.40
CA PHE A 115 -1.56 26.67 14.03
C PHE A 115 -1.21 27.36 15.36
N LYS A 116 -1.93 28.43 15.77
CA LYS A 116 -1.73 29.05 17.10
C LYS A 116 -2.17 28.15 18.25
N CYS A 117 -3.11 27.22 18.03
CA CYS A 117 -3.47 26.21 19.03
C CYS A 117 -2.30 25.25 19.35
N PHE A 118 -1.36 25.06 18.42
CA PHE A 118 -0.20 24.18 18.60
C PHE A 118 1.10 24.92 18.97
N ASN A 119 1.08 26.24 19.15
CA ASN A 119 2.24 27.06 19.54
C ASN A 119 3.54 26.74 18.74
N MET A 120 3.40 26.35 17.46
CA MET A 120 4.52 25.83 16.66
C MET A 120 5.07 26.93 15.76
N ARG A 121 6.36 27.28 15.93
CA ARG A 121 7.08 28.28 15.13
C ARG A 121 7.45 27.66 13.79
N TYR A 122 6.74 28.06 12.73
CA TYR A 122 6.62 27.36 11.44
C TYR A 122 7.95 26.99 10.74
N TYR A 123 8.99 27.82 10.83
CA TYR A 123 10.25 27.59 10.10
C TYR A 123 11.29 26.82 10.92
N GLU A 124 11.44 27.10 12.23
CA GLU A 124 12.32 26.34 13.13
C GLU A 124 11.80 24.90 13.36
N SER A 125 10.50 24.70 13.20
CA SER A 125 9.85 23.39 13.27
C SER A 125 9.58 22.75 11.90
N TYR A 126 10.08 23.32 10.79
CA TYR A 126 9.77 22.78 9.45
C TYR A 126 10.29 21.36 9.26
N VAL A 127 11.56 21.10 9.59
CA VAL A 127 12.18 19.77 9.47
C VAL A 127 11.51 18.77 10.41
N THR A 128 11.31 19.15 11.67
CA THR A 128 10.66 18.31 12.68
C THR A 128 9.20 18.02 12.34
N GLY A 129 8.48 19.03 11.84
CA GLY A 129 7.09 18.92 11.40
C GLY A 129 6.96 18.06 10.15
N LEU A 130 7.86 18.22 9.18
CA LEU A 130 7.95 17.35 8.01
C LEU A 130 8.23 15.90 8.42
N TYR A 131 9.15 15.68 9.35
CA TYR A 131 9.47 14.34 9.86
C TYR A 131 8.26 13.69 10.53
N LEU A 132 7.57 14.41 11.42
CA LEU A 132 6.37 13.91 12.08
C LEU A 132 5.25 13.65 11.07
N ALA A 133 5.04 14.55 10.10
CA ALA A 133 4.06 14.38 9.04
C ALA A 133 4.37 13.15 8.16
N THR A 134 5.63 12.92 7.80
CA THR A 134 6.06 11.72 7.09
C THR A 134 5.80 10.46 7.91
N LYS A 135 6.05 10.48 9.23
CA LYS A 135 5.73 9.34 10.12
C LYS A 135 4.24 9.04 10.19
N VAL A 136 3.41 10.07 10.34
CA VAL A 136 1.94 9.93 10.29
C VAL A 136 1.50 9.40 8.92
N MET A 137 2.12 9.88 7.83
CA MET A 137 1.85 9.41 6.48
C MET A 137 2.16 7.92 6.32
N TYR A 138 3.26 7.40 6.89
CA TYR A 138 3.54 5.96 6.88
C TYR A 138 2.44 5.14 7.56
N VAL A 139 1.99 5.55 8.75
CA VAL A 139 0.92 4.85 9.48
C VAL A 139 -0.39 4.90 8.68
N MET A 140 -0.76 6.06 8.15
CA MET A 140 -1.94 6.20 7.29
C MET A 140 -1.82 5.36 6.01
N ASN A 141 -0.62 5.24 5.44
CA ASN A 141 -0.36 4.42 4.26
C ASN A 141 -0.59 2.93 4.55
N ILE A 142 -0.10 2.42 5.68
CA ILE A 142 -0.32 1.05 6.11
C ILE A 142 -1.82 0.78 6.29
N LEU A 143 -2.55 1.68 6.97
CA LEU A 143 -3.99 1.57 7.15
C LEU A 143 -4.75 1.62 5.81
N ALA A 144 -4.35 2.52 4.90
CA ALA A 144 -4.97 2.63 3.59
C ALA A 144 -4.78 1.36 2.75
N ASN A 145 -3.56 0.80 2.71
CA ASN A 145 -3.32 -0.47 2.01
C ASN A 145 -4.12 -1.61 2.65
N LEU A 146 -4.20 -1.69 3.98
CA LEU A 146 -5.00 -2.71 4.65
C LEU A 146 -6.48 -2.62 4.28
N VAL A 147 -7.03 -1.40 4.16
CA VAL A 147 -8.42 -1.18 3.69
C VAL A 147 -8.55 -1.51 2.18
N LEU A 148 -7.55 -1.15 1.36
CA LEU A 148 -7.55 -1.44 -0.07
C LEU A 148 -7.54 -2.95 -0.34
N VAL A 149 -6.74 -3.73 0.39
CA VAL A 149 -6.74 -5.20 0.32
C VAL A 149 -8.13 -5.74 0.65
N ASN A 150 -8.72 -5.33 1.78
CA ASN A 150 -10.05 -5.78 2.19
C ASN A 150 -11.10 -5.47 1.12
N LYS A 151 -11.04 -4.27 0.54
CA LYS A 151 -11.99 -3.84 -0.49
C LYS A 151 -11.76 -4.56 -1.83
N PHE A 152 -10.52 -4.78 -2.23
CA PHE A 152 -10.20 -5.43 -3.51
C PHE A 152 -10.64 -6.90 -3.55
N LEU A 153 -10.62 -7.56 -2.40
CA LEU A 153 -11.04 -8.95 -2.25
C LEU A 153 -12.56 -9.13 -2.10
N GLU A 154 -13.31 -8.02 -1.98
CA GLU A 154 -14.79 -7.96 -1.87
C GLU A 154 -15.39 -9.14 -1.08
N THR A 155 -14.77 -9.47 0.06
CA THR A 155 -15.23 -10.61 0.87
C THR A 155 -16.36 -10.15 1.77
N ASP A 156 -17.59 -10.24 1.27
CA ASP A 156 -18.81 -9.85 1.99
C ASP A 156 -18.99 -10.61 3.32
N ASP A 157 -18.38 -11.79 3.46
CA ASP A 157 -18.48 -12.63 4.67
C ASP A 157 -17.58 -12.18 5.83
N TYR A 158 -16.52 -11.40 5.58
CA TYR A 158 -15.53 -11.05 6.60
C TYR A 158 -15.29 -9.54 6.71
N SER A 159 -15.52 -8.97 7.90
CA SER A 159 -15.22 -7.55 8.17
C SER A 159 -13.72 -7.23 8.07
N ILE A 160 -12.86 -8.21 8.32
CA ILE A 160 -11.41 -8.13 8.14
C ILE A 160 -10.94 -9.44 7.51
N TYR A 161 -10.61 -9.38 6.23
CA TYR A 161 -10.16 -10.49 5.40
C TYR A 161 -9.13 -11.38 6.10
N GLY A 162 -8.04 -10.79 6.62
CA GLY A 162 -6.92 -11.60 7.10
C GLY A 162 -7.18 -12.37 8.39
N PHE A 163 -8.02 -11.86 9.30
CA PHE A 163 -8.43 -12.64 10.47
C PHE A 163 -9.39 -13.77 10.09
N GLY A 164 -10.31 -13.53 9.13
CA GLY A 164 -11.21 -14.55 8.60
C GLY A 164 -10.46 -15.71 7.97
N VAL A 165 -9.54 -15.41 7.05
CA VAL A 165 -8.73 -16.42 6.35
C VAL A 165 -7.80 -17.17 7.30
N LEU A 166 -7.17 -16.49 8.28
CA LEU A 166 -6.32 -17.15 9.26
C LEU A 166 -7.12 -18.12 10.14
N LYS A 167 -8.34 -17.74 10.54
CA LYS A 167 -9.25 -18.61 11.29
C LYS A 167 -9.66 -19.81 10.45
N ASP A 168 -10.00 -19.61 9.18
CA ASP A 168 -10.38 -20.70 8.27
C ASP A 168 -9.22 -21.68 8.05
N LEU A 169 -7.98 -21.17 7.95
CA LEU A 169 -6.78 -22.00 7.84
C LEU A 169 -6.52 -22.81 9.11
N LEU A 170 -6.74 -22.23 10.30
CA LEU A 170 -6.61 -22.93 11.59
C LEU A 170 -7.68 -24.00 11.80
N VAL A 171 -8.91 -23.73 11.34
CA VAL A 171 -10.04 -24.67 11.42
C VAL A 171 -9.97 -25.73 10.31
N GLY A 172 -9.18 -25.50 9.26
CA GLY A 172 -9.03 -26.40 8.12
C GLY A 172 -10.21 -26.33 7.13
N ARG A 173 -10.92 -25.19 7.08
CA ARG A 173 -11.99 -24.98 6.09
C ARG A 173 -11.40 -24.80 4.70
N SER A 174 -12.02 -25.43 3.71
CA SER A 174 -11.55 -25.39 2.34
C SER A 174 -12.21 -24.27 1.52
N TRP A 175 -11.64 -23.96 0.35
CA TRP A 175 -12.24 -23.04 -0.62
C TRP A 175 -13.59 -23.54 -1.16
N MET A 176 -13.88 -24.85 -1.04
CA MET A 176 -15.16 -25.42 -1.47
C MET A 176 -16.33 -24.98 -0.57
N ASP A 177 -16.05 -24.72 0.72
CA ASP A 177 -17.05 -24.34 1.70
C ASP A 177 -17.23 -22.82 1.79
N SER A 178 -16.15 -22.07 1.60
CA SER A 178 -16.13 -20.61 1.75
C SER A 178 -16.37 -19.85 0.44
N GLY A 179 -16.19 -20.49 -0.72
CA GLY A 179 -16.23 -19.81 -2.03
C GLY A 179 -15.09 -18.80 -2.25
N ASN A 180 -14.22 -18.60 -1.26
CA ASN A 180 -13.09 -17.69 -1.33
C ASN A 180 -11.94 -18.33 -2.10
N PHE A 181 -11.39 -17.60 -3.07
CA PHE A 181 -10.35 -18.06 -3.98
C PHE A 181 -10.60 -19.44 -4.60
N PRO A 182 -11.65 -19.59 -5.43
CA PRO A 182 -11.92 -20.87 -6.05
C PRO A 182 -10.80 -21.27 -6.99
N ARG A 183 -10.40 -22.55 -6.93
CA ARG A 183 -9.37 -23.13 -7.80
C ARG A 183 -9.96 -23.64 -9.12
N VAL A 184 -11.27 -23.78 -9.16
CA VAL A 184 -12.01 -24.28 -10.30
C VAL A 184 -13.22 -23.39 -10.51
N THR A 185 -13.37 -22.85 -11.72
CA THR A 185 -14.46 -21.96 -12.11
C THR A 185 -15.13 -22.46 -13.38
N LEU A 186 -16.33 -21.94 -13.65
CA LEU A 186 -17.08 -22.20 -14.87
C LEU A 186 -16.91 -21.02 -15.83
N CYS A 187 -16.73 -21.35 -17.10
CA CYS A 187 -16.63 -20.39 -18.19
C CYS A 187 -17.72 -20.68 -19.20
N ASP A 188 -18.40 -19.63 -19.62
CA ASP A 188 -19.40 -19.70 -20.68
C ASP A 188 -18.84 -19.13 -21.97
N PHE A 189 -18.98 -19.89 -23.04
CA PHE A 189 -18.68 -19.42 -24.39
C PHE A 189 -19.84 -19.73 -25.32
N GLU A 190 -20.04 -18.83 -26.28
CA GLU A 190 -21.12 -18.91 -27.25
C GLU A 190 -20.56 -19.36 -28.59
N VAL A 191 -21.09 -20.47 -29.10
CA VAL A 191 -20.78 -20.98 -30.43
C VAL A 191 -21.87 -20.53 -31.38
N ARG A 192 -21.47 -19.69 -32.34
CA ARG A 192 -22.35 -19.20 -33.39
C ARG A 192 -22.46 -20.24 -34.50
N VAL A 193 -23.62 -20.88 -34.59
CA VAL A 193 -24.01 -21.74 -35.72
C VAL A 193 -25.06 -20.99 -36.55
N LEU A 194 -25.15 -21.23 -37.87
CA LEU A 194 -26.15 -20.56 -38.70
C LEU A 194 -27.56 -20.77 -38.12
N GLY A 195 -28.24 -19.67 -37.77
CA GLY A 195 -29.61 -19.68 -37.28
C GLY A 195 -29.79 -19.94 -35.77
N ASN A 196 -28.73 -20.29 -35.02
CA ASN A 196 -28.85 -20.56 -33.59
C ASN A 196 -27.52 -20.33 -32.85
N ASN A 197 -27.54 -19.53 -31.79
CA ASN A 197 -26.40 -19.34 -30.89
C ASN A 197 -26.53 -20.32 -29.73
N GLN A 198 -25.52 -21.18 -29.53
CA GLN A 198 -25.53 -22.19 -28.47
C GLN A 198 -24.48 -21.85 -27.43
N ARG A 199 -24.89 -21.70 -26.16
CA ARG A 199 -24.00 -21.42 -25.04
C ARG A 199 -23.58 -22.74 -24.40
N HIS A 200 -22.27 -22.90 -24.21
CA HIS A 200 -21.69 -24.05 -23.54
C HIS A 200 -20.91 -23.60 -22.31
N SER A 201 -21.00 -24.38 -21.25
CA SER A 201 -20.32 -24.16 -19.98
C SER A 201 -19.23 -25.21 -19.79
N VAL A 202 -18.01 -24.75 -19.53
CA VAL A 202 -16.86 -25.64 -19.30
C VAL A 202 -16.18 -25.33 -17.98
N GLN A 203 -15.70 -26.39 -17.34
CA GLN A 203 -14.93 -26.31 -16.11
C GLN A 203 -13.49 -25.92 -16.41
N CYS A 204 -13.01 -24.86 -15.77
CA CYS A 204 -11.68 -24.28 -15.94
C CYS A 204 -10.92 -24.35 -14.63
N VAL A 205 -9.66 -24.79 -14.67
CA VAL A 205 -8.77 -24.76 -13.51
C VAL A 205 -8.04 -23.42 -13.48
N LEU A 206 -8.24 -22.65 -12.41
CA LEU A 206 -7.67 -21.33 -12.23
C LEU A 206 -6.44 -21.40 -11.33
N VAL A 207 -5.32 -21.87 -11.90
CA VAL A 207 -4.07 -22.09 -11.15
C VAL A 207 -3.54 -20.80 -10.50
N ILE A 208 -3.72 -19.64 -11.13
CA ILE A 208 -3.27 -18.35 -10.58
C ILE A 208 -3.84 -18.07 -9.18
N ASN A 209 -5.04 -18.58 -8.89
CA ASN A 209 -5.71 -18.28 -7.63
C ASN A 209 -5.05 -18.96 -6.42
N ILE A 210 -4.39 -20.11 -6.63
CA ILE A 210 -3.61 -20.76 -5.57
C ILE A 210 -2.45 -19.88 -5.11
N PHE A 211 -1.85 -19.12 -6.04
CA PHE A 211 -0.76 -18.21 -5.73
C PHE A 211 -1.29 -16.93 -5.09
N ASN A 212 -2.38 -16.36 -5.63
CA ASN A 212 -3.02 -15.18 -5.08
C ASN A 212 -3.42 -15.38 -3.62
N GLU A 213 -4.05 -16.51 -3.29
CA GLU A 213 -4.41 -16.87 -1.91
C GLU A 213 -3.21 -16.70 -0.96
N LYS A 214 -2.03 -17.21 -1.34
CA LYS A 214 -0.82 -17.16 -0.51
C LYS A 214 -0.18 -15.77 -0.48
N ILE A 215 -0.13 -15.08 -1.62
CA ILE A 215 0.41 -13.71 -1.70
C ILE A 215 -0.39 -12.78 -0.79
N PHE A 216 -1.72 -12.80 -0.87
CA PHE A 216 -2.56 -11.92 -0.05
C PHE A 216 -2.46 -12.23 1.45
N ILE A 217 -2.31 -13.50 1.84
CA ILE A 217 -2.03 -13.87 3.24
C ILE A 217 -0.69 -13.27 3.70
N LEU A 218 0.37 -13.41 2.90
CA LEU A 218 1.70 -12.89 3.22
C LEU A 218 1.70 -11.36 3.30
N VAL A 219 1.07 -10.67 2.35
CA VAL A 219 0.95 -9.21 2.33
C VAL A 219 0.18 -8.71 3.56
N TRP A 220 -0.92 -9.36 3.92
CA TRP A 220 -1.70 -8.98 5.09
C TRP A 220 -0.93 -9.16 6.41
N LEU A 221 -0.22 -10.28 6.57
CA LEU A 221 0.63 -10.52 7.73
C LEU A 221 1.77 -9.50 7.81
N TRP A 222 2.37 -9.16 6.66
CA TRP A 222 3.42 -8.16 6.56
C TRP A 222 2.94 -6.76 6.97
N PHE A 223 1.78 -6.31 6.44
CA PHE A 223 1.22 -5.02 6.83
C PHE A 223 0.79 -4.99 8.31
N SER A 224 0.27 -6.10 8.85
CA SER A 224 -0.06 -6.21 10.27
C SER A 224 1.18 -6.10 11.14
N PHE A 225 2.29 -6.75 10.76
CA PHE A 225 3.58 -6.63 11.44
C PHE A 225 4.09 -5.19 11.40
N LEU A 226 4.07 -4.55 10.23
CA LEU A 226 4.49 -3.16 10.06
C LEU A 226 3.65 -2.20 10.89
N PHE A 227 2.34 -2.43 10.99
CA PHE A 227 1.44 -1.61 11.81
C PHE A 227 1.79 -1.70 13.29
N VAL A 228 2.13 -2.89 13.80
CA VAL A 228 2.55 -3.09 15.19
C VAL A 228 3.94 -2.51 15.48
N ALA A 229 4.82 -2.51 14.47
CA ALA A 229 6.19 -1.99 14.60
C ALA A 229 6.30 -0.47 14.41
N ALA A 230 5.26 0.19 13.89
CA ALA A 230 5.25 1.63 13.58
C ALA A 230 4.96 2.50 14.81
#